data_AF-A0A8H6MC59-F1
#
_entry.id   AF-A0A8H6MC59-F1
#
_cell.length_a   1.000
_cell.length_b   1.000
_cell.length_c   1.000
_cell.angle_alpha   90.00
_cell.angle_beta   90.00
_cell.angle_gamma   90.00
#
_symmetry.space_group_name_H-M   'P 1'
#
loop_
_entity.id
_entity.type
_entity.pdbx_description
1 polymer ?
#
loop_
_entity_poly.entity_id
_entity_poly.type
_entity_poly.pdbx_seq_one_letter_code
_entity_poly.pdbx_strand_id
1 'polypeptide(L)'
;MFRELLGDPTCAMETSSTILAIRFPSSTLNRFLSNRTDPSMSTTQDSPGTPSRLVAGRYPAPGTDPIADKIRERRGERGITPLDANLLHFPAMAAGYNDLLGALRTGGRLPGDVRELMILRIAALNKAAFEWIQHEAIGRTEGLSTGQLFIIRDTTTPLPPMPGMLSALQSVALQFTDAVTRDLNFSISLGQEYKAEIRKWLSANTQSASAEDLEKTVEDIYVEACMVVSGYNMVSRFLISTDVDGLTGKDVPWPLNIQELDIAVPSYSPTDKEQTHSIHTTILQQKPKSSPNARYAAPEWLLFLIPSSPPLKCGTTSPPSSLMATWPPYRSRQFNIILHDQRGHGRSGLPSVPNNSPNDPRKTTIPLLAQDIQALLLSPTIRELIDGGPGVITPRPLHSVIGVSQGGAAALAFAALQSNPESGGGILLTKSVVACDTAAKTPAGNKAAWADRVRLVHGDTSSSAGDAEPLSACLLSRNATVPRWFPSGSPIPHERSDFVTGLVEKTDVEGFVAGAQALGEYDLLAGIEKPLSDTPVDRVLLLAGSLDGGGKVGQGLRNLKAEWEFGWEG
;
A
#
# COMPACT_ATOMS: atom_id res chain seq x y z
N MET A 1 -12.85 17.49 -2.50
CA MET A 1 -11.52 16.84 -2.60
C MET A 1 -11.28 16.13 -3.93
N PHE A 2 -12.08 15.13 -4.36
CA PHE A 2 -11.95 14.54 -5.73
C PHE A 2 -12.67 15.30 -6.87
N ARG A 3 -13.48 16.34 -6.54
CA ARG A 3 -14.22 17.15 -7.53
C ARG A 3 -13.31 17.95 -8.46
N GLU A 4 -12.20 18.49 -7.97
CA GLU A 4 -11.32 19.38 -8.76
C GLU A 4 -10.45 18.61 -9.76
N LEU A 5 -10.17 17.32 -9.52
CA LEU A 5 -9.48 16.44 -10.49
C LEU A 5 -10.34 16.14 -11.74
N LEU A 6 -11.63 16.52 -11.74
CA LEU A 6 -12.62 16.13 -12.76
C LEU A 6 -13.46 17.30 -13.33
N GLY A 7 -13.08 18.57 -13.09
CA GLY A 7 -13.45 19.71 -13.94
C GLY A 7 -14.58 20.64 -13.47
N ASP A 8 -14.37 21.41 -12.39
CA ASP A 8 -15.03 22.72 -12.18
C ASP A 8 -14.29 23.56 -11.08
N PRO A 9 -13.96 24.86 -11.26
CA PRO A 9 -12.92 25.55 -10.49
C PRO A 9 -13.41 26.53 -9.40
N THR A 10 -14.45 26.22 -8.60
CA THR A 10 -14.85 27.11 -7.50
C THR A 10 -15.41 26.36 -6.28
N CYS A 11 -14.65 26.25 -5.18
CA CYS A 11 -15.10 26.42 -3.78
C CYS A 11 -14.08 25.85 -2.76
N ALA A 12 -13.58 26.71 -1.86
CA ALA A 12 -12.76 26.32 -0.72
C ALA A 12 -13.62 25.78 0.44
N MET A 13 -13.21 24.66 1.07
CA MET A 13 -13.82 24.18 2.33
C MET A 13 -12.75 23.76 3.35
N GLU A 14 -12.98 24.16 4.60
CA GLU A 14 -12.20 23.81 5.78
C GLU A 14 -12.53 22.39 6.26
N THR A 15 -11.50 21.53 6.41
CA THR A 15 -11.60 20.27 7.15
C THR A 15 -10.29 19.93 7.87
N SER A 16 -10.39 19.42 9.09
CA SER A 16 -9.27 19.18 9.99
C SER A 16 -8.43 17.93 9.66
N SER A 17 -7.11 18.10 9.82
CA SER A 17 -6.06 17.08 9.96
C SER A 17 -5.82 16.13 8.77
N THR A 18 -4.77 16.38 7.98
CA THR A 18 -4.27 15.47 6.94
C THR A 18 -2.94 14.86 7.41
N ILE A 19 -2.99 13.69 8.04
CA ILE A 19 -1.79 12.89 8.33
C ILE A 19 -1.85 11.61 7.51
N LEU A 20 -0.93 11.46 6.57
CA LEU A 20 -0.70 10.22 5.84
C LEU A 20 0.20 9.31 6.69
N ALA A 21 -0.40 8.43 7.51
CA ALA A 21 0.35 7.48 8.34
C ALA A 21 0.55 6.13 7.62
N ILE A 22 1.79 5.63 7.58
CA ILE A 22 2.26 4.44 6.83
C ILE A 22 2.74 3.34 7.81
N ARG A 23 2.50 2.03 7.53
CA ARG A 23 2.49 0.95 8.55
C ARG A 23 3.23 -0.43 8.13
N PHE A 24 4.37 -0.90 8.74
CA PHE A 24 4.90 -2.34 9.02
C PHE A 24 5.15 -2.91 10.48
N PRO A 25 4.88 -4.19 10.88
CA PRO A 25 5.27 -4.77 12.18
C PRO A 25 6.51 -5.69 12.16
N SER A 26 7.03 -5.99 13.36
CA SER A 26 8.21 -6.82 13.68
C SER A 26 7.82 -8.18 14.27
N SER A 27 8.14 -9.31 13.61
CA SER A 27 8.32 -10.64 14.27
C SER A 27 8.75 -11.79 13.33
N THR A 28 9.68 -11.58 12.38
CA THR A 28 10.26 -12.72 11.62
C THR A 28 11.74 -12.55 11.26
N LEU A 29 12.52 -11.84 12.09
CA LEU A 29 13.93 -11.61 11.79
C LEU A 29 14.85 -12.80 12.14
N ASN A 30 14.46 -13.69 13.05
CA ASN A 30 15.30 -14.84 13.43
C ASN A 30 15.21 -16.05 12.50
N ARG A 31 14.41 -16.02 11.42
CA ARG A 31 14.33 -17.14 10.46
C ARG A 31 14.90 -16.80 9.07
N PHE A 32 15.14 -15.53 8.77
CA PHE A 32 15.64 -15.09 7.46
C PHE A 32 17.18 -15.06 7.36
N LEU A 33 17.89 -15.07 8.49
CA LEU A 33 19.35 -15.03 8.52
C LEU A 33 20.03 -16.41 8.35
N SER A 34 19.28 -17.52 8.29
CA SER A 34 19.87 -18.87 8.18
C SER A 34 19.93 -19.44 6.76
N ASN A 35 19.25 -18.85 5.76
CA ASN A 35 19.15 -19.43 4.40
C ASN A 35 19.72 -18.52 3.30
N ARG A 36 20.89 -17.91 3.52
CA ARG A 36 21.66 -17.29 2.44
C ARG A 36 22.78 -18.24 2.00
N THR A 37 22.51 -18.99 0.93
CA THR A 37 23.50 -19.53 -0.02
C THR A 37 22.76 -20.28 -1.14
N ASP A 38 22.14 -19.57 -2.09
CA ASP A 38 22.00 -20.02 -3.49
C ASP A 38 21.52 -18.85 -4.39
N PRO A 39 22.27 -18.42 -5.43
CA PRO A 39 21.90 -17.29 -6.29
C PRO A 39 20.97 -17.66 -7.47
N SER A 40 20.18 -18.73 -7.38
CA SER A 40 19.40 -19.26 -8.51
C SER A 40 17.88 -19.08 -8.46
N MET A 41 17.32 -18.24 -7.58
CA MET A 41 15.86 -17.99 -7.56
C MET A 41 15.40 -16.92 -8.54
N SER A 42 15.30 -17.33 -9.81
CA SER A 42 14.42 -16.72 -10.82
C SER A 42 12.96 -16.83 -10.36
N THR A 43 12.27 -15.69 -10.24
CA THR A 43 10.81 -15.58 -10.03
C THR A 43 10.06 -16.06 -11.27
N THR A 44 10.02 -17.37 -11.46
CA THR A 44 9.00 -17.99 -12.31
C THR A 44 7.67 -17.91 -11.55
N GLN A 45 6.60 -17.51 -12.24
CA GLN A 45 5.25 -17.74 -11.76
C GLN A 45 5.13 -19.22 -11.40
N ASP A 46 5.05 -19.54 -10.10
CA ASP A 46 4.69 -20.87 -9.63
C ASP A 46 3.36 -21.23 -10.31
N SER A 47 3.45 -22.10 -11.30
CA SER A 47 2.30 -22.61 -12.03
C SER A 47 1.44 -23.43 -11.07
N PRO A 48 0.10 -23.41 -11.18
CA PRO A 48 -0.70 -24.49 -10.58
C PRO A 48 -0.24 -25.80 -11.22
N GLY A 49 0.31 -26.75 -10.44
CA GLY A 49 0.83 -27.99 -11.04
C GLY A 49 2.02 -28.68 -10.38
N THR A 50 2.21 -28.62 -9.06
CA THR A 50 3.06 -29.63 -8.40
C THR A 50 2.16 -30.63 -7.69
N PRO A 51 2.31 -31.95 -7.91
CA PRO A 51 1.58 -32.94 -7.13
C PRO A 51 1.82 -32.71 -5.63
N SER A 52 0.79 -32.98 -4.81
CA SER A 52 0.95 -33.01 -3.35
C SER A 52 2.15 -33.87 -2.97
N ARG A 53 2.96 -33.38 -2.04
CA ARG A 53 4.13 -34.10 -1.50
C ARG A 53 3.74 -35.02 -0.34
N LEU A 54 2.49 -34.97 0.13
CA LEU A 54 2.00 -35.75 1.27
C LEU A 54 0.88 -36.73 0.90
N VAL A 55 -0.16 -36.26 0.21
CA VAL A 55 -1.35 -37.05 -0.12
C VAL A 55 -1.62 -36.97 -1.62
N ALA A 56 -1.29 -38.04 -2.33
CA ALA A 56 -1.58 -38.14 -3.76
C ALA A 56 -3.09 -38.13 -4.01
N GLY A 57 -3.59 -37.25 -4.88
CA GLY A 57 -5.02 -37.16 -5.20
C GLY A 57 -5.55 -38.41 -5.91
N ARG A 58 -6.78 -38.81 -5.59
CA ARG A 58 -7.51 -39.88 -6.30
C ARG A 58 -8.29 -39.29 -7.47
N TYR A 59 -7.96 -39.73 -8.68
CA TYR A 59 -8.66 -39.38 -9.91
C TYR A 59 -9.22 -40.65 -10.58
N PRO A 60 -10.34 -41.22 -10.08
CA PRO A 60 -10.99 -42.35 -10.74
C PRO A 60 -11.29 -42.05 -12.21
N ALA A 61 -11.55 -43.06 -13.04
CA ALA A 61 -12.07 -42.81 -14.37
C ALA A 61 -13.57 -42.42 -14.31
N PRO A 62 -14.13 -41.76 -15.33
CA PRO A 62 -15.58 -41.59 -15.43
C PRO A 62 -16.31 -42.95 -15.39
N GLY A 63 -17.38 -43.06 -14.61
CA GLY A 63 -18.20 -44.26 -14.47
C GLY A 63 -17.68 -45.30 -13.48
N THR A 64 -16.52 -45.08 -12.84
CA THR A 64 -15.92 -46.05 -11.90
C THR A 64 -16.15 -45.72 -10.43
N ASP A 65 -16.56 -44.49 -10.11
CA ASP A 65 -16.83 -44.05 -8.74
C ASP A 65 -18.01 -43.06 -8.76
N PRO A 66 -19.17 -43.43 -8.18
CA PRO A 66 -20.38 -42.60 -8.21
C PRO A 66 -20.23 -41.22 -7.58
N ILE A 67 -19.37 -41.05 -6.58
CA ILE A 67 -19.15 -39.76 -5.91
C ILE A 67 -18.25 -38.88 -6.80
N ALA A 68 -17.20 -39.47 -7.35
CA ALA A 68 -16.33 -38.78 -8.31
C ALA A 68 -17.12 -38.33 -9.55
N ASP A 69 -18.06 -39.15 -10.04
CA ASP A 69 -18.93 -38.81 -11.17
C ASP A 69 -19.85 -37.62 -10.86
N LYS A 70 -20.50 -37.60 -9.68
CA LYS A 70 -21.29 -36.44 -9.22
C LYS A 70 -20.45 -35.17 -9.10
N ILE A 71 -19.21 -35.29 -8.64
CA ILE A 71 -18.28 -34.14 -8.58
C ILE A 71 -17.98 -33.62 -9.99
N ARG A 72 -17.68 -34.51 -10.95
CA ARG A 72 -17.43 -34.12 -12.34
C ARG A 72 -18.64 -33.41 -12.94
N GLU A 73 -19.84 -33.96 -12.77
CA GLU A 73 -21.08 -33.37 -13.27
C GLU A 73 -21.26 -31.94 -12.74
N ARG A 74 -21.09 -31.72 -11.43
CA ARG A 74 -21.18 -30.39 -10.83
C ARG A 74 -20.12 -29.41 -11.33
N ARG A 75 -18.89 -29.88 -11.56
CA ARG A 75 -17.73 -29.05 -11.97
C ARG A 75 -17.70 -28.78 -13.48
N GLY A 76 -18.45 -29.53 -14.28
CA GLY A 76 -18.48 -29.41 -15.74
C GLY A 76 -17.10 -29.64 -16.35
N GLU A 77 -16.73 -28.80 -17.32
CA GLU A 77 -15.46 -28.88 -18.05
C GLU A 77 -14.22 -28.83 -17.15
N ARG A 78 -14.35 -28.27 -15.94
CA ARG A 78 -13.27 -28.19 -14.97
C ARG A 78 -12.86 -29.55 -14.39
N GLY A 79 -13.76 -30.53 -14.41
CA GLY A 79 -13.50 -31.87 -13.86
C GLY A 79 -13.18 -31.89 -12.37
N ILE A 80 -12.52 -32.97 -11.92
CA ILE A 80 -12.10 -33.16 -10.52
C ILE A 80 -10.93 -32.22 -10.23
N THR A 81 -11.08 -31.35 -9.23
CA THR A 81 -10.00 -30.48 -8.76
C THR A 81 -9.04 -31.22 -7.82
N PRO A 82 -7.82 -30.70 -7.57
CA PRO A 82 -6.90 -31.30 -6.60
C PRO A 82 -7.47 -31.45 -5.18
N LEU A 83 -8.36 -30.53 -4.77
CA LEU A 83 -9.10 -30.64 -3.51
C LEU A 83 -10.11 -31.79 -3.55
N ASP A 84 -10.91 -31.87 -4.62
CA ASP A 84 -11.88 -32.96 -4.77
C ASP A 84 -11.17 -34.33 -4.77
N ALA A 85 -10.02 -34.44 -5.45
CA ALA A 85 -9.20 -35.66 -5.52
C ALA A 85 -8.64 -36.07 -4.15
N ASN A 86 -8.27 -35.12 -3.30
CA ASN A 86 -7.85 -35.39 -1.92
C ASN A 86 -9.03 -35.86 -1.06
N LEU A 87 -10.20 -35.23 -1.19
CA LEU A 87 -11.40 -35.61 -0.42
C LEU A 87 -11.90 -37.02 -0.74
N LEU A 88 -11.68 -37.53 -1.96
CA LEU A 88 -12.01 -38.90 -2.35
C LEU A 88 -11.25 -39.99 -1.56
N HIS A 89 -10.30 -39.61 -0.69
CA HIS A 89 -9.77 -40.52 0.33
C HIS A 89 -10.80 -40.90 1.40
N PHE A 90 -11.77 -40.03 1.65
CA PHE A 90 -12.88 -40.24 2.57
C PHE A 90 -14.22 -39.99 1.86
N PRO A 91 -14.75 -40.97 1.10
CA PRO A 91 -15.91 -40.79 0.22
C PRO A 91 -17.15 -40.19 0.90
N ALA A 92 -17.46 -40.61 2.13
CA ALA A 92 -18.58 -40.06 2.90
C ALA A 92 -18.43 -38.55 3.16
N MET A 93 -17.21 -38.10 3.47
CA MET A 93 -16.90 -36.68 3.64
C MET A 93 -16.91 -35.94 2.31
N ALA A 94 -16.40 -36.53 1.22
CA ALA A 94 -16.41 -35.88 -0.09
C ALA A 94 -17.81 -35.48 -0.56
N ALA A 95 -18.83 -36.30 -0.28
CA ALA A 95 -20.22 -35.95 -0.56
C ALA A 95 -20.71 -34.79 0.32
N GLY A 96 -20.67 -34.94 1.65
CA GLY A 96 -21.19 -33.93 2.59
C GLY A 96 -20.43 -32.60 2.55
N TYR A 97 -19.13 -32.63 2.25
CA TYR A 97 -18.28 -31.44 2.10
C TYR A 97 -18.79 -30.52 0.99
N ASN A 98 -19.24 -31.10 -0.12
CA ASN A 98 -19.73 -30.34 -1.26
C ASN A 98 -21.08 -29.68 -0.96
N ASP A 99 -21.97 -30.38 -0.28
CA ASP A 99 -23.28 -29.84 0.13
C ASP A 99 -23.09 -28.69 1.12
N LEU A 100 -22.25 -28.90 2.13
CA LEU A 100 -21.90 -27.87 3.12
C LEU A 100 -21.29 -26.63 2.46
N LEU A 101 -20.23 -26.77 1.66
CA LEU A 101 -19.58 -25.62 1.04
C LEU A 101 -20.38 -25.02 -0.12
N GLY A 102 -21.31 -25.77 -0.71
CA GLY A 102 -22.32 -25.22 -1.62
C GLY A 102 -23.25 -24.26 -0.89
N ALA A 103 -23.80 -24.68 0.24
CA ALA A 103 -24.65 -23.84 1.08
C ALA A 103 -23.92 -22.56 1.54
N LEU A 104 -22.67 -22.66 2.01
CA LEU A 104 -21.90 -21.50 2.46
C LEU A 104 -21.57 -20.50 1.34
N ARG A 105 -21.35 -20.96 0.11
CA ARG A 105 -20.96 -20.08 -1.01
C ARG A 105 -22.12 -19.46 -1.74
N THR A 106 -23.25 -20.16 -1.88
CA THR A 106 -24.35 -19.72 -2.75
C THR A 106 -25.74 -19.87 -2.15
N GLY A 107 -25.87 -20.49 -0.98
CA GLY A 107 -27.17 -20.76 -0.35
C GLY A 107 -27.65 -19.69 0.63
N GLY A 108 -26.80 -18.72 0.98
CA GLY A 108 -27.09 -17.70 1.98
C GLY A 108 -27.37 -16.30 1.39
N ARG A 109 -27.54 -15.33 2.28
CA ARG A 109 -27.92 -13.93 2.01
C ARG A 109 -26.81 -12.93 2.32
N LEU A 110 -25.67 -13.38 2.84
CA LEU A 110 -24.51 -12.53 3.06
C LEU A 110 -24.02 -11.97 1.71
N PRO A 111 -23.73 -10.66 1.62
CA PRO A 111 -23.20 -10.05 0.40
C PRO A 111 -21.95 -10.77 -0.09
N GLY A 112 -21.88 -11.02 -1.41
CA GLY A 112 -20.78 -11.80 -1.99
C GLY A 112 -19.41 -11.20 -1.74
N ASP A 113 -19.28 -9.87 -1.82
CA ASP A 113 -18.04 -9.15 -1.53
C ASP A 113 -17.59 -9.31 -0.07
N VAL A 114 -18.53 -9.27 0.89
CA VAL A 114 -18.27 -9.50 2.32
C VAL A 114 -17.92 -10.96 2.58
N ARG A 115 -18.64 -11.91 1.96
CA ARG A 115 -18.37 -13.35 2.07
C ARG A 115 -16.96 -13.68 1.57
N GLU A 116 -16.63 -13.28 0.34
CA GLU A 116 -15.33 -13.55 -0.26
C GLU A 116 -14.20 -12.81 0.45
N LEU A 117 -14.46 -11.63 1.01
CA LEU A 117 -13.51 -10.93 1.89
C LEU A 117 -13.12 -11.79 3.09
N MET A 118 -14.10 -12.39 3.78
CA MET A 118 -13.81 -13.24 4.95
C MET A 118 -13.05 -14.50 4.53
N ILE A 119 -13.44 -15.15 3.42
CA ILE A 119 -12.76 -16.33 2.89
C ILE A 119 -11.29 -16.01 2.56
N LEU A 120 -11.06 -14.95 1.78
CA LEU A 120 -9.72 -14.54 1.37
C LEU A 120 -8.87 -14.11 2.56
N ARG A 121 -9.49 -13.51 3.58
CA ARG A 121 -8.79 -13.16 4.83
C ARG A 121 -8.34 -14.40 5.58
N ILE A 122 -9.18 -15.43 5.69
CA ILE A 122 -8.83 -16.71 6.32
C ILE A 122 -7.67 -17.36 5.56
N ALA A 123 -7.73 -17.39 4.23
CA ALA A 123 -6.65 -17.90 3.40
C ALA A 123 -5.32 -17.18 3.69
N ALA A 124 -5.35 -15.85 3.84
CA ALA A 124 -4.17 -15.05 4.17
C ALA A 124 -3.64 -15.33 5.58
N LEU A 125 -4.52 -15.41 6.59
CA LEU A 125 -4.15 -15.68 7.99
C LEU A 125 -3.56 -17.07 8.17
N ASN A 126 -4.20 -18.07 7.56
CA ASN A 126 -3.81 -19.47 7.69
C ASN A 126 -2.70 -19.86 6.71
N LYS A 127 -2.29 -18.99 5.80
CA LYS A 127 -1.30 -19.25 4.74
C LYS A 127 -1.76 -20.32 3.73
N ALA A 128 -3.07 -20.36 3.44
CA ALA A 128 -3.66 -21.31 2.50
C ALA A 128 -3.66 -20.74 1.08
N ALA A 129 -2.53 -20.87 0.37
CA ALA A 129 -2.39 -20.35 -1.00
C ALA A 129 -3.42 -20.93 -1.98
N PHE A 130 -3.75 -22.23 -1.87
CA PHE A 130 -4.79 -22.86 -2.69
C PHE A 130 -6.14 -22.15 -2.55
N GLU A 131 -6.57 -21.88 -1.32
CA GLU A 131 -7.84 -21.21 -1.02
C GLU A 131 -7.87 -19.81 -1.64
N TRP A 132 -6.80 -19.04 -1.45
CA TRP A 132 -6.67 -17.72 -2.05
C TRP A 132 -6.79 -17.76 -3.58
N ILE A 133 -6.05 -18.66 -4.24
CA ILE A 133 -6.05 -18.78 -5.70
C ILE A 133 -7.45 -19.11 -6.22
N GLN A 134 -8.21 -19.96 -5.52
CA GLN A 134 -9.56 -20.32 -5.92
C GLN A 134 -10.58 -19.19 -5.72
N HIS A 135 -10.38 -18.36 -4.69
CA HIS A 135 -11.37 -17.38 -4.26
C HIS A 135 -11.10 -15.95 -4.77
N GLU A 136 -9.88 -15.60 -5.17
CA GLU A 136 -9.55 -14.22 -5.55
C GLU A 136 -10.35 -13.75 -6.77
N ALA A 137 -10.47 -14.60 -7.79
CA ALA A 137 -11.25 -14.29 -8.99
C ALA A 137 -12.76 -14.20 -8.70
N ILE A 138 -13.26 -14.98 -7.73
CA ILE A 138 -14.66 -14.92 -7.28
C ILE A 138 -14.88 -13.60 -6.54
N GLY A 139 -14.01 -13.25 -5.60
CA GLY A 139 -14.04 -11.97 -4.90
C GLY A 139 -14.07 -10.77 -5.84
N ARG A 140 -13.28 -10.80 -6.94
CA ARG A 140 -13.36 -9.77 -7.99
C ARG A 140 -14.69 -9.75 -8.73
N THR A 141 -15.26 -10.91 -9.01
CA THR A 141 -16.58 -11.04 -9.66
C THR A 141 -17.68 -10.45 -8.78
N GLU A 142 -17.56 -10.61 -7.46
CA GLU A 142 -18.45 -10.03 -6.46
C GLU A 142 -18.17 -8.54 -6.16
N GLY A 143 -17.15 -7.94 -6.78
CA GLY A 143 -16.89 -6.50 -6.73
C GLY A 143 -15.69 -6.05 -5.90
N LEU A 144 -14.90 -6.97 -5.34
CA LEU A 144 -13.66 -6.59 -4.63
C LEU A 144 -12.63 -6.00 -5.60
N SER A 145 -12.21 -4.77 -5.30
CA SER A 145 -11.16 -4.07 -6.04
C SER A 145 -9.77 -4.59 -5.64
N THR A 146 -8.75 -4.30 -6.48
CA THR A 146 -7.35 -4.64 -6.15
C THR A 146 -6.89 -4.01 -4.82
N GLY A 147 -7.33 -2.78 -4.51
CA GLY A 147 -6.99 -2.11 -3.25
C GLY A 147 -7.59 -2.81 -2.03
N GLN A 148 -8.85 -3.27 -2.14
CA GLN A 148 -9.50 -4.04 -1.09
C GLN A 148 -8.82 -5.41 -0.92
N LEU A 149 -8.57 -6.14 -2.01
CA LEU A 149 -7.85 -7.41 -1.98
C LEU A 149 -6.46 -7.27 -1.35
N PHE A 150 -5.78 -6.15 -1.58
CA PHE A 150 -4.48 -5.89 -0.98
C PHE A 150 -4.59 -5.77 0.56
N ILE A 151 -5.59 -5.04 1.06
CA ILE A 151 -5.88 -4.95 2.50
C ILE A 151 -6.25 -6.33 3.07
N ILE A 152 -7.07 -7.10 2.35
CA ILE A 152 -7.52 -8.42 2.78
C ILE A 152 -6.35 -9.41 2.88
N ARG A 153 -5.47 -9.44 1.86
CA ARG A 153 -4.23 -10.24 1.86
C ARG A 153 -3.32 -9.86 3.01
N ASP A 154 -3.30 -8.58 3.35
CA ASP A 154 -2.36 -8.06 4.32
C ASP A 154 -2.73 -8.39 5.78
N THR A 155 -2.07 -9.39 6.33
CA THR A 155 -2.23 -9.80 7.73
C THR A 155 -1.30 -9.11 8.72
N THR A 156 -0.44 -8.20 8.25
CA THR A 156 0.58 -7.57 9.11
C THR A 156 0.24 -6.13 9.47
N THR A 157 -0.64 -5.42 8.74
CA THR A 157 -1.14 -4.12 9.24
C THR A 157 -2.22 -4.36 10.28
N PRO A 158 -2.09 -3.83 11.51
CA PRO A 158 -3.13 -4.01 12.50
C PRO A 158 -4.43 -3.30 12.12
N LEU A 159 -5.53 -3.88 12.58
CA LEU A 159 -6.91 -3.46 12.28
C LEU A 159 -7.39 -2.39 13.28
N PRO A 160 -8.48 -1.65 12.98
CA PRO A 160 -9.18 -1.58 11.70
C PRO A 160 -8.32 -0.91 10.61
N PRO A 161 -8.57 -1.17 9.31
CA PRO A 161 -7.94 -0.42 8.23
C PRO A 161 -8.35 1.06 8.28
N MET A 162 -7.62 1.93 7.57
CA MET A 162 -8.05 3.33 7.47
C MET A 162 -9.43 3.39 6.80
N PRO A 163 -10.35 4.24 7.29
CA PRO A 163 -11.65 4.43 6.66
C PRO A 163 -11.52 4.80 5.18
N GLY A 164 -12.42 4.28 4.33
CA GLY A 164 -12.60 4.74 2.95
C GLY A 164 -12.41 3.69 1.87
N MET A 165 -11.54 2.69 2.06
CA MET A 165 -11.33 1.61 1.08
C MET A 165 -12.29 0.44 1.29
N LEU A 166 -12.53 0.07 2.56
CA LEU A 166 -13.55 -0.88 2.94
C LEU A 166 -14.79 -0.14 3.42
N SER A 167 -15.98 -0.68 3.11
CA SER A 167 -17.20 -0.23 3.76
C SER A 167 -17.14 -0.53 5.27
N ALA A 168 -18.03 0.08 6.05
CA ALA A 168 -18.10 -0.20 7.49
C ALA A 168 -18.41 -1.70 7.75
N LEU A 169 -19.33 -2.27 6.98
CA LEU A 169 -19.65 -3.71 7.02
C LEU A 169 -18.44 -4.59 6.68
N GLN A 170 -17.70 -4.28 5.61
CA GLN A 170 -16.48 -5.00 5.24
C GLN A 170 -15.38 -4.87 6.31
N SER A 171 -15.25 -3.69 6.93
CA SER A 171 -14.23 -3.43 7.96
C SER A 171 -14.49 -4.23 9.23
N VAL A 172 -15.74 -4.31 9.69
CA VAL A 172 -16.10 -5.13 10.86
C VAL A 172 -16.06 -6.63 10.53
N ALA A 173 -16.44 -7.04 9.31
CA ALA A 173 -16.30 -8.44 8.86
C ALA A 173 -14.82 -8.90 8.85
N LEU A 174 -13.90 -8.03 8.41
CA LEU A 174 -12.46 -8.29 8.44
C LEU A 174 -11.95 -8.48 9.87
N GLN A 175 -12.37 -7.60 10.79
CA GLN A 175 -12.01 -7.67 12.22
C GLN A 175 -12.57 -8.92 12.89
N PHE A 176 -13.85 -9.22 12.64
CA PHE A 176 -14.50 -10.45 13.08
C PHE A 176 -13.73 -11.68 12.61
N THR A 177 -13.32 -11.70 11.33
CA THR A 177 -12.55 -12.81 10.75
C THR A 177 -11.19 -12.98 11.43
N ASP A 178 -10.45 -11.89 11.67
CA ASP A 178 -9.18 -11.93 12.43
C ASP A 178 -9.38 -12.48 13.84
N ALA A 179 -10.39 -11.96 14.55
CA ALA A 179 -10.68 -12.33 15.93
C ALA A 179 -11.04 -13.81 16.07
N VAL A 180 -11.77 -14.38 15.11
CA VAL A 180 -12.19 -15.79 15.13
C VAL A 180 -11.11 -16.73 14.56
N THR A 181 -10.14 -16.23 13.79
CA THR A 181 -9.16 -17.08 13.07
C THR A 181 -7.78 -17.12 13.70
N ARG A 182 -7.19 -15.96 14.07
CA ARG A 182 -5.78 -15.88 14.46
C ARG A 182 -5.52 -16.48 15.84
N ASP A 183 -6.26 -16.02 16.85
CA ASP A 183 -6.04 -16.39 18.27
C ASP A 183 -7.36 -16.62 19.04
N LEU A 184 -8.51 -16.68 18.35
CA LEU A 184 -9.84 -16.76 18.96
C LEU A 184 -10.12 -15.63 19.99
N ASN A 185 -9.61 -14.43 19.75
CA ASN A 185 -9.82 -13.24 20.60
C ASN A 185 -11.14 -12.50 20.30
N PHE A 186 -12.23 -13.26 20.11
CA PHE A 186 -13.56 -12.71 19.85
C PHE A 186 -14.18 -12.10 21.12
N SER A 187 -14.90 -10.98 20.97
CA SER A 187 -15.64 -10.34 22.05
C SER A 187 -17.12 -10.15 21.69
N ILE A 188 -17.98 -10.12 22.72
CA ILE A 188 -19.41 -9.85 22.53
C ILE A 188 -19.65 -8.47 21.91
N SER A 189 -18.80 -7.48 22.23
CA SER A 189 -18.89 -6.14 21.65
C SER A 189 -18.64 -6.14 20.14
N LEU A 190 -17.67 -6.92 19.65
CA LEU A 190 -17.41 -7.06 18.23
C LEU A 190 -18.58 -7.72 17.49
N GLY A 191 -19.21 -8.74 18.10
CA GLY A 191 -20.43 -9.34 17.55
C GLY A 191 -21.61 -8.35 17.48
N GLN A 192 -21.81 -7.55 18.53
CA GLN A 192 -22.82 -6.48 18.57
C GLN A 192 -22.57 -5.41 17.50
N GLU A 193 -21.31 -5.00 17.32
CA GLU A 193 -20.90 -4.06 16.26
C GLU A 193 -21.19 -4.63 14.86
N TYR A 194 -20.86 -5.92 14.64
CA TYR A 194 -21.13 -6.56 13.35
C TYR A 194 -22.63 -6.64 13.06
N LYS A 195 -23.45 -7.06 14.03
CA LYS A 195 -24.93 -7.02 13.89
C LYS A 195 -25.44 -5.60 13.60
N ALA A 196 -24.84 -4.57 14.20
CA ALA A 196 -25.20 -3.18 13.95
C ALA A 196 -24.91 -2.74 12.50
N GLU A 197 -23.74 -3.11 11.95
CA GLU A 197 -23.41 -2.81 10.55
C GLU A 197 -24.23 -3.62 9.54
N ILE A 198 -24.58 -4.89 9.85
CA ILE A 198 -25.51 -5.68 9.04
C ILE A 198 -26.88 -4.99 9.00
N ARG A 199 -27.37 -4.51 10.15
CA ARG A 199 -28.65 -3.79 10.23
C ARG A 199 -28.65 -2.54 9.37
N LYS A 200 -27.59 -1.72 9.43
CA LYS A 200 -27.43 -0.53 8.58
C LYS A 200 -27.42 -0.88 7.10
N TRP A 201 -26.70 -1.93 6.72
CA TRP A 201 -26.66 -2.39 5.35
C TRP A 201 -28.03 -2.87 4.85
N LEU A 202 -28.77 -3.66 5.63
CA LEU A 202 -30.12 -4.11 5.30
C LEU A 202 -31.08 -2.93 5.11
N SER A 203 -31.06 -1.97 6.04
CA SER A 203 -31.91 -0.77 5.95
C SER A 203 -31.61 0.09 4.72
N ALA A 204 -30.37 0.07 4.21
CA ALA A 204 -29.99 0.79 3.00
C ALA A 204 -30.34 0.06 1.70
N ASN A 205 -30.48 -1.28 1.73
CA ASN A 205 -30.61 -2.11 0.53
C ASN A 205 -31.94 -2.85 0.39
N THR A 206 -32.78 -2.83 1.42
CA THR A 206 -34.08 -3.53 1.44
C THR A 206 -35.19 -2.54 1.80
N GLN A 207 -36.30 -2.58 1.05
CA GLN A 207 -37.49 -1.80 1.40
C GLN A 207 -38.30 -2.52 2.47
N SER A 208 -38.72 -1.76 3.48
CA SER A 208 -39.84 -2.05 4.40
C SER A 208 -39.95 -3.50 4.89
N ALA A 209 -39.28 -3.79 6.00
CA ALA A 209 -39.55 -4.94 6.86
C ALA A 209 -40.00 -4.41 8.23
N SER A 210 -40.80 -5.18 8.98
CA SER A 210 -41.08 -4.86 10.37
C SER A 210 -39.77 -4.86 11.18
N ALA A 211 -39.74 -4.13 12.31
CA ALA A 211 -38.54 -4.12 13.17
C ALA A 211 -38.14 -5.53 13.65
N GLU A 212 -39.13 -6.41 13.85
CA GLU A 212 -38.92 -7.81 14.23
C GLU A 212 -38.32 -8.64 13.10
N ASP A 213 -38.84 -8.51 11.88
CA ASP A 213 -38.31 -9.24 10.71
C ASP A 213 -36.90 -8.78 10.34
N LEU A 214 -36.62 -7.49 10.53
CA LEU A 214 -35.28 -6.94 10.36
C LEU A 214 -34.29 -7.58 11.35
N GLU A 215 -34.65 -7.68 12.63
CA GLU A 215 -33.74 -8.26 13.63
C GLU A 215 -33.50 -9.75 13.37
N LYS A 216 -34.54 -10.52 13.01
CA LYS A 216 -34.38 -11.93 12.61
C LYS A 216 -33.43 -12.07 11.41
N THR A 217 -33.60 -11.22 10.39
CA THR A 217 -32.72 -11.23 9.21
C THR A 217 -31.27 -10.85 9.56
N VAL A 218 -31.07 -9.91 10.50
CA VAL A 218 -29.73 -9.58 11.00
C VAL A 218 -29.08 -10.79 11.68
N GLU A 219 -29.85 -11.52 12.50
CA GLU A 219 -29.38 -12.73 13.16
C GLU A 219 -29.04 -13.85 12.18
N ASP A 220 -29.90 -14.09 11.19
CA ASP A 220 -29.67 -15.08 10.14
C ASP A 220 -28.36 -14.80 9.38
N ILE A 221 -28.15 -13.55 8.94
CA ILE A 221 -26.92 -13.16 8.22
C ILE A 221 -25.69 -13.23 9.14
N TYR A 222 -25.82 -12.88 10.42
CA TYR A 222 -24.71 -13.00 11.37
C TYR A 222 -24.31 -14.46 11.60
N VAL A 223 -25.29 -15.37 11.75
CA VAL A 223 -25.04 -16.82 11.86
C VAL A 223 -24.41 -17.36 10.59
N GLU A 224 -24.89 -16.92 9.42
CA GLU A 224 -24.27 -17.26 8.13
C GLU A 224 -22.80 -16.82 8.08
N ALA A 225 -22.47 -15.59 8.49
CA ALA A 225 -21.10 -15.10 8.54
C ALA A 225 -20.22 -15.93 9.48
N CYS A 226 -20.73 -16.31 10.66
CA CYS A 226 -20.05 -17.24 11.56
C CYS A 226 -19.75 -18.58 10.86
N MET A 227 -20.74 -19.16 10.17
CA MET A 227 -20.59 -20.45 9.49
C MET A 227 -19.65 -20.37 8.28
N VAL A 228 -19.61 -19.26 7.56
CA VAL A 228 -18.61 -19.01 6.50
C VAL A 228 -17.20 -19.02 7.12
N VAL A 229 -16.98 -18.25 8.18
CA VAL A 229 -15.65 -18.16 8.82
C VAL A 229 -15.22 -19.51 9.40
N SER A 230 -16.10 -20.22 10.10
CA SER A 230 -15.82 -21.55 10.64
C SER A 230 -15.56 -22.58 9.53
N GLY A 231 -16.39 -22.58 8.49
CA GLY A 231 -16.28 -23.50 7.36
C GLY A 231 -14.93 -23.34 6.65
N TYR A 232 -14.52 -22.11 6.33
CA TYR A 232 -13.25 -21.86 5.65
C TYR A 232 -12.02 -22.01 6.54
N ASN A 233 -12.18 -21.84 7.85
CA ASN A 233 -11.17 -22.28 8.81
C ASN A 233 -10.95 -23.81 8.76
N MET A 234 -12.01 -24.60 8.57
CA MET A 234 -11.88 -26.04 8.33
C MET A 234 -11.23 -26.33 6.97
N VAL A 235 -11.64 -25.63 5.90
CA VAL A 235 -11.08 -25.79 4.54
C VAL A 235 -9.57 -25.55 4.53
N SER A 236 -9.12 -24.38 4.97
CA SER A 236 -7.70 -24.00 4.99
C SER A 236 -6.83 -25.00 5.77
N ARG A 237 -7.31 -25.51 6.91
CA ARG A 237 -6.60 -26.54 7.70
C ARG A 237 -6.47 -27.86 6.95
N PHE A 238 -7.51 -28.28 6.22
CA PHE A 238 -7.44 -29.48 5.37
C PHE A 238 -6.46 -29.29 4.21
N LEU A 239 -6.55 -28.16 3.50
CA LEU A 239 -5.69 -27.83 2.36
C LEU A 239 -4.21 -27.89 2.73
N ILE A 240 -3.85 -27.27 3.86
CA ILE A 240 -2.47 -27.19 4.32
C ILE A 240 -1.97 -28.53 4.84
N SER A 241 -2.78 -29.26 5.62
CA SER A 241 -2.34 -30.51 6.25
C SER A 241 -2.21 -31.66 5.25
N THR A 242 -2.86 -31.58 4.09
CA THR A 242 -2.78 -32.59 3.01
C THR A 242 -1.93 -32.15 1.80
N ASP A 243 -1.35 -30.94 1.88
CA ASP A 243 -0.51 -30.37 0.81
C ASP A 243 -1.22 -30.37 -0.56
N VAL A 244 -2.49 -29.96 -0.59
CA VAL A 244 -3.29 -29.94 -1.81
C VAL A 244 -2.59 -29.12 -2.89
N ASP A 245 -2.36 -29.74 -4.04
CA ASP A 245 -1.66 -29.16 -5.20
C ASP A 245 -0.22 -28.69 -4.90
N GLY A 246 0.41 -29.25 -3.86
CA GLY A 246 1.78 -28.93 -3.48
C GLY A 246 1.96 -27.52 -2.90
N LEU A 247 0.86 -26.88 -2.49
CA LEU A 247 0.86 -25.47 -2.11
C LEU A 247 1.13 -25.20 -0.62
N THR A 248 1.36 -26.24 0.20
CA THR A 248 1.74 -26.02 1.60
C THR A 248 3.11 -25.34 1.69
N GLY A 249 3.19 -24.30 2.51
CA GLY A 249 4.41 -23.49 2.69
C GLY A 249 4.69 -22.53 1.53
N LYS A 250 3.87 -22.51 0.48
CA LYS A 250 3.91 -21.47 -0.55
C LYS A 250 3.25 -20.19 -0.03
N ASP A 251 3.79 -19.05 -0.44
CA ASP A 251 3.22 -17.76 -0.05
C ASP A 251 1.84 -17.54 -0.68
N VAL A 252 0.94 -16.91 0.08
CA VAL A 252 -0.35 -16.47 -0.43
C VAL A 252 -0.11 -15.37 -1.48
N PRO A 253 -0.55 -15.55 -2.74
CA PRO A 253 -0.24 -14.59 -3.80
C PRO A 253 -0.76 -13.19 -3.50
N TRP A 254 0.01 -12.16 -3.84
CA TRP A 254 -0.51 -10.79 -3.85
C TRP A 254 -1.49 -10.58 -5.03
N PRO A 255 -2.50 -9.69 -4.90
CA PRO A 255 -3.47 -9.40 -5.96
C PRO A 255 -2.90 -8.48 -7.07
N LEU A 256 -1.60 -8.22 -7.04
CA LEU A 256 -0.84 -7.38 -7.96
C LEU A 256 0.58 -7.96 -8.10
N ASN A 257 1.28 -7.58 -9.17
CA ASN A 257 2.69 -7.91 -9.34
C ASN A 257 3.54 -6.97 -8.48
N ILE A 258 4.39 -7.54 -7.62
CA ILE A 258 5.31 -6.79 -6.77
C ILE A 258 6.72 -7.09 -7.23
N GLN A 259 7.48 -6.05 -7.53
CA GLN A 259 8.91 -6.14 -7.82
C GLN A 259 9.66 -5.14 -6.96
N GLU A 260 10.76 -5.57 -6.35
CA GLU A 260 11.68 -4.70 -5.64
C GLU A 260 12.96 -4.55 -6.46
N LEU A 261 13.45 -3.33 -6.59
CA LEU A 261 14.60 -2.98 -7.41
C LEU A 261 15.53 -2.06 -6.62
N ASP A 262 16.83 -2.29 -6.74
CA ASP A 262 17.88 -1.40 -6.26
C ASP A 262 18.56 -0.81 -7.51
N ILE A 263 18.27 0.47 -7.78
CA ILE A 263 18.70 1.14 -9.00
C ILE A 263 19.86 2.07 -8.68
N ALA A 264 21.02 1.78 -9.26
CA ALA A 264 22.18 2.67 -9.18
C ALA A 264 21.86 3.98 -9.90
N VAL A 265 22.08 5.11 -9.23
CA VAL A 265 21.89 6.45 -9.79
C VAL A 265 23.12 7.34 -9.55
N PRO A 266 23.38 8.31 -10.44
CA PRO A 266 24.38 9.35 -10.22
C PRO A 266 23.89 10.41 -9.23
N SER A 267 24.80 11.22 -8.68
CA SER A 267 24.42 12.26 -7.72
C SER A 267 23.83 13.51 -8.35
N TYR A 268 24.19 13.86 -9.59
CA TYR A 268 23.92 15.18 -10.17
C TYR A 268 23.08 15.13 -11.45
N SER A 269 23.62 14.54 -12.52
CA SER A 269 22.92 14.45 -13.80
C SER A 269 22.55 13.01 -14.10
N PRO A 270 21.32 12.72 -14.58
CA PRO A 270 20.94 11.40 -15.08
C PRO A 270 21.85 10.85 -16.18
N THR A 271 22.61 11.70 -16.88
CA THR A 271 23.54 11.32 -17.93
C THR A 271 24.96 11.01 -17.43
N ASP A 272 25.23 11.22 -16.15
CA ASP A 272 26.55 10.96 -15.59
C ASP A 272 26.86 9.46 -15.61
N LYS A 273 28.08 9.13 -16.00
CA LYS A 273 28.53 7.73 -16.08
C LYS A 273 28.79 7.13 -14.71
N GLU A 274 29.23 7.95 -13.76
CA GLU A 274 29.56 7.51 -12.41
C GLU A 274 28.29 7.38 -11.56
N GLN A 275 27.94 6.14 -11.24
CA GLN A 275 26.88 5.84 -10.29
C GLN A 275 27.42 5.97 -8.87
N THR A 276 26.75 6.73 -8.02
CA THR A 276 27.29 7.10 -6.71
C THR A 276 26.59 6.41 -5.55
N HIS A 277 25.33 6.01 -5.73
CA HIS A 277 24.53 5.34 -4.72
C HIS A 277 23.38 4.57 -5.37
N SER A 278 22.66 3.78 -4.57
CA SER A 278 21.50 3.00 -5.00
C SER A 278 20.22 3.57 -4.41
N ILE A 279 19.20 3.69 -5.26
CA ILE A 279 17.83 4.03 -4.89
C ILE A 279 16.99 2.77 -4.90
N HIS A 280 16.48 2.41 -3.73
CA HIS A 280 15.54 1.31 -3.58
C HIS A 280 14.14 1.75 -4.03
N THR A 281 13.49 0.89 -4.81
CA THR A 281 12.13 1.12 -5.26
C THR A 281 11.29 -0.16 -5.26
N THR A 282 10.02 -0.03 -4.88
CA THR A 282 9.04 -1.10 -5.01
C THR A 282 8.01 -0.75 -6.08
N ILE A 283 7.84 -1.65 -7.03
CA ILE A 283 6.89 -1.56 -8.13
C ILE A 283 5.66 -2.39 -7.78
N LEU A 284 4.49 -1.76 -7.81
CA LEU A 284 3.19 -2.41 -7.65
C LEU A 284 2.42 -2.27 -8.96
N GLN A 285 2.39 -3.33 -9.75
CA GLN A 285 1.78 -3.33 -11.07
C GLN A 285 0.49 -4.15 -11.07
N GLN A 286 -0.57 -3.62 -11.68
CA GLN A 286 -1.83 -4.34 -11.83
C GLN A 286 -1.60 -5.59 -12.70
N LYS A 287 -2.20 -6.73 -12.34
CA LYS A 287 -2.19 -7.90 -13.22
C LYS A 287 -2.99 -7.57 -14.50
N PRO A 288 -2.48 -7.95 -15.70
CA PRO A 288 -3.23 -7.76 -16.93
C PRO A 288 -4.61 -8.42 -16.81
N LYS A 289 -5.68 -7.70 -17.18
CA LYS A 289 -6.99 -8.36 -17.28
C LYS A 289 -6.91 -9.38 -18.41
N SER A 290 -7.20 -10.64 -18.11
CA SER A 290 -7.24 -11.75 -19.07
C SER A 290 -8.40 -11.65 -20.09
N SER A 291 -9.04 -10.49 -20.24
CA SER A 291 -10.16 -10.32 -21.17
C SER A 291 -9.65 -9.79 -22.52
N PRO A 292 -9.78 -10.57 -23.61
CA PRO A 292 -9.41 -10.12 -24.96
C PRO A 292 -10.28 -8.95 -25.49
N ASN A 293 -11.37 -8.59 -24.78
CA ASN A 293 -12.30 -7.50 -25.16
C ASN A 293 -12.13 -6.22 -24.33
N ALA A 294 -11.11 -6.14 -23.47
CA ALA A 294 -10.84 -4.97 -22.64
C ALA A 294 -10.31 -3.79 -23.47
N ARG A 295 -11.21 -2.93 -24.00
CA ARG A 295 -10.88 -1.60 -24.57
C ARG A 295 -10.44 -0.58 -23.51
N TYR A 296 -9.67 -0.99 -22.52
CA TYR A 296 -9.18 -0.08 -21.47
C TYR A 296 -7.76 0.37 -21.81
N ALA A 297 -7.50 1.67 -21.70
CA ALA A 297 -6.14 2.19 -21.78
C ALA A 297 -5.25 1.53 -20.73
N ALA A 298 -3.97 1.33 -21.04
CA ALA A 298 -3.00 0.80 -20.08
C ALA A 298 -3.03 1.63 -18.77
N PRO A 299 -2.87 1.01 -17.58
CA PRO A 299 -2.85 1.74 -16.32
C PRO A 299 -1.79 2.83 -16.35
N GLU A 300 -2.13 4.02 -15.85
CA GLU A 300 -1.15 5.09 -15.68
C GLU A 300 -0.28 4.82 -14.44
N TRP A 301 0.78 5.60 -14.27
CA TRP A 301 1.77 5.40 -13.20
C TRP A 301 1.71 6.53 -12.17
N LEU A 302 1.79 6.15 -10.89
CA LEU A 302 1.98 7.06 -9.76
C LEU A 302 3.33 6.76 -9.11
N LEU A 303 4.06 7.80 -8.74
CA LEU A 303 5.27 7.69 -7.92
C LEU A 303 4.98 8.26 -6.53
N PHE A 304 5.27 7.50 -5.49
CA PHE A 304 5.17 7.96 -4.11
C PHE A 304 6.56 8.07 -3.47
N LEU A 305 6.90 9.25 -2.97
CA LEU A 305 8.18 9.59 -2.35
C LEU A 305 8.12 9.35 -0.84
N ILE A 306 8.04 8.08 -0.48
CA ILE A 306 7.83 7.58 0.88
C ILE A 306 8.55 6.24 1.03
N PRO A 307 9.02 5.89 2.25
CA PRO A 307 9.80 4.68 2.46
C PRO A 307 9.01 3.41 2.08
N SER A 308 9.49 2.72 1.07
CA SER A 308 9.04 1.46 0.47
C SER A 308 9.27 0.23 1.36
N SER A 309 10.04 0.36 2.44
CA SER A 309 10.37 -0.75 3.34
C SER A 309 9.91 -0.61 4.80
N PRO A 310 9.33 -1.69 5.38
CA PRO A 310 8.77 -2.85 4.67
C PRO A 310 7.67 -2.46 3.64
N PRO A 311 7.07 -3.36 2.85
CA PRO A 311 6.29 -2.98 1.66
C PRO A 311 5.13 -2.07 2.03
N LEU A 312 5.21 -0.82 1.58
CA LEU A 312 4.21 0.21 1.78
C LEU A 312 2.84 -0.30 1.35
N LYS A 313 1.98 -0.42 2.35
CA LYS A 313 0.59 -0.79 2.18
C LYS A 313 -0.15 0.50 1.98
N CYS A 314 -0.56 0.73 0.74
CA CYS A 314 -1.16 1.98 0.30
C CYS A 314 -2.34 2.34 1.20
N GLY A 315 -2.12 3.24 2.15
CA GLY A 315 -3.17 3.91 2.90
C GLY A 315 -3.63 5.08 2.05
N THR A 316 -4.67 4.88 1.26
CA THR A 316 -5.30 6.00 0.55
C THR A 316 -6.26 6.70 1.51
N THR A 317 -6.05 7.99 1.73
CA THR A 317 -7.09 8.87 2.28
C THR A 317 -8.12 9.16 1.17
N SER A 318 -9.40 9.02 1.46
CA SER A 318 -10.49 9.44 0.58
C SER A 318 -11.63 10.05 1.40
N PRO A 319 -12.44 10.95 0.82
CA PRO A 319 -13.23 11.96 1.53
C PRO A 319 -14.44 11.35 2.28
N PRO A 320 -15.08 12.11 3.19
CA PRO A 320 -16.16 11.63 4.05
C PRO A 320 -17.32 10.96 3.29
N SER A 321 -17.93 9.99 3.97
CA SER A 321 -18.94 9.02 3.49
C SER A 321 -20.24 9.61 2.94
N SER A 322 -20.52 10.91 3.14
CA SER A 322 -21.71 11.58 2.59
C SER A 322 -21.65 11.84 1.08
N LEU A 323 -20.50 11.61 0.43
CA LEU A 323 -20.29 11.89 -1.00
C LEU A 323 -20.53 10.69 -1.94
N MET A 324 -20.58 9.44 -1.43
CA MET A 324 -20.71 8.25 -2.30
C MET A 324 -22.14 7.95 -2.76
N ALA A 325 -23.16 8.49 -2.11
CA ALA A 325 -24.57 8.16 -2.39
C ALA A 325 -25.13 8.77 -3.71
N THR A 326 -24.35 9.57 -4.43
CA THR A 326 -24.81 10.30 -5.64
C THR A 326 -23.92 10.12 -6.87
N TRP A 327 -22.97 9.18 -6.85
CA TRP A 327 -22.03 9.01 -7.96
C TRP A 327 -22.55 8.05 -9.05
N PRO A 328 -22.59 8.46 -10.33
CA PRO A 328 -22.76 7.53 -11.44
C PRO A 328 -21.57 6.57 -11.50
N PRO A 329 -21.69 5.37 -12.12
CA PRO A 329 -20.65 4.35 -12.11
C PRO A 329 -19.39 4.85 -12.82
N TYR A 330 -18.45 5.43 -12.07
CA TYR A 330 -17.17 5.86 -12.57
C TYR A 330 -16.40 4.62 -13.01
N ARG A 331 -15.95 4.59 -14.28
CA ARG A 331 -14.85 3.70 -14.68
C ARG A 331 -13.66 4.06 -13.80
N SER A 332 -13.35 3.24 -12.80
CA SER A 332 -12.21 3.47 -11.92
C SER A 332 -10.94 3.43 -12.77
N ARG A 333 -10.27 4.59 -12.88
CA ARG A 333 -8.92 4.64 -13.47
C ARG A 333 -8.02 3.76 -12.63
N GLN A 334 -7.26 2.90 -13.29
CA GLN A 334 -6.31 2.00 -12.63
C GLN A 334 -4.92 2.60 -12.69
N PHE A 335 -4.17 2.45 -11.61
CA PHE A 335 -2.80 2.93 -11.51
C PHE A 335 -1.84 1.79 -11.14
N ASN A 336 -0.68 1.82 -11.76
CA ASN A 336 0.53 1.18 -11.25
C ASN A 336 1.22 2.16 -10.30
N ILE A 337 1.94 1.65 -9.31
CA ILE A 337 2.58 2.46 -8.28
C ILE A 337 4.08 2.15 -8.24
N ILE A 338 4.89 3.19 -8.14
CA ILE A 338 6.31 3.14 -7.80
C ILE A 338 6.45 3.76 -6.42
N LEU A 339 7.08 3.04 -5.50
CA LEU A 339 7.43 3.52 -4.16
C LEU A 339 8.92 3.82 -4.16
N HIS A 340 9.31 4.99 -3.67
CA HIS A 340 10.69 5.48 -3.76
C HIS A 340 11.26 5.84 -2.40
N ASP A 341 12.31 5.11 -2.02
CA ASP A 341 13.16 5.46 -0.90
C ASP A 341 14.12 6.57 -1.33
N GLN A 342 14.00 7.74 -0.71
CA GLN A 342 14.97 8.81 -0.92
C GLN A 342 16.38 8.38 -0.46
N ARG A 343 17.46 8.93 -1.04
CA ARG A 343 18.82 8.62 -0.60
C ARG A 343 18.96 8.75 0.93
N GLY A 344 19.57 7.75 1.56
CA GLY A 344 19.67 7.65 3.02
C GLY A 344 18.36 7.36 3.76
N HIS A 345 17.27 6.98 3.09
CA HIS A 345 16.05 6.49 3.73
C HIS A 345 15.78 5.04 3.35
N GLY A 346 15.13 4.29 4.24
CA GLY A 346 14.74 2.91 3.99
C GLY A 346 15.93 2.05 3.61
N ARG A 347 15.92 1.53 2.38
CA ARG A 347 17.01 0.71 1.79
C ARG A 347 17.89 1.48 0.81
N SER A 348 17.58 2.74 0.51
CA SER A 348 18.40 3.58 -0.36
C SER A 348 19.68 4.02 0.34
N GLY A 349 20.81 3.90 -0.37
CA GLY A 349 22.11 4.30 0.14
C GLY A 349 22.34 5.81 0.08
N LEU A 350 23.34 6.28 0.83
CA LEU A 350 23.95 7.59 0.62
C LEU A 350 25.14 7.47 -0.35
N PRO A 351 25.46 8.53 -1.12
CA PRO A 351 26.71 8.59 -1.87
C PRO A 351 27.91 8.36 -0.95
N SER A 352 28.88 7.54 -1.37
CA SER A 352 30.11 7.35 -0.60
C SER A 352 30.87 8.67 -0.48
N VAL A 353 31.20 9.09 0.73
CA VAL A 353 31.94 10.35 1.00
C VAL A 353 33.44 10.07 1.16
N PRO A 354 34.31 10.52 0.25
CA PRO A 354 35.75 10.42 0.43
C PRO A 354 36.19 11.21 1.68
N ASN A 355 36.90 10.55 2.58
CA ASN A 355 37.55 11.15 3.76
C ASN A 355 36.63 11.94 4.70
N ASN A 356 35.33 11.65 4.74
CA ASN A 356 34.34 12.37 5.57
C ASN A 356 34.41 13.90 5.37
N SER A 357 34.65 14.36 4.14
CA SER A 357 34.76 15.79 3.85
C SER A 357 33.47 16.54 4.21
N PRO A 358 33.52 17.53 5.12
CA PRO A 358 32.36 18.32 5.48
C PRO A 358 31.87 19.22 4.34
N ASN A 359 32.60 19.29 3.22
CA ASN A 359 32.23 20.07 2.03
C ASN A 359 31.97 19.17 0.81
N ASP A 360 31.65 17.88 1.01
CA ASP A 360 31.29 17.02 -0.13
C ASP A 360 30.05 17.60 -0.85
N PRO A 361 30.16 17.94 -2.14
CA PRO A 361 29.06 18.54 -2.89
C PRO A 361 27.90 17.56 -3.14
N ARG A 362 28.01 16.28 -2.77
CA ARG A 362 26.95 15.26 -2.88
C ARG A 362 26.13 15.11 -1.61
N LYS A 363 26.40 15.92 -0.58
CA LYS A 363 25.59 16.02 0.63
C LYS A 363 24.12 16.23 0.27
N THR A 364 23.23 15.46 0.89
CA THR A 364 21.81 15.47 0.57
C THR A 364 21.21 16.88 0.68
N THR A 365 20.56 17.32 -0.39
CA THR A 365 19.77 18.56 -0.47
C THR A 365 18.45 18.27 -1.17
N ILE A 366 17.43 19.11 -0.98
CA ILE A 366 16.14 18.94 -1.68
C ILE A 366 16.30 18.88 -3.22
N PRO A 367 17.13 19.72 -3.87
CA PRO A 367 17.43 19.56 -5.31
C PRO A 367 18.07 18.22 -5.68
N LEU A 368 19.01 17.70 -4.87
CA LEU A 368 19.61 16.38 -5.13
C LEU A 368 18.60 15.23 -4.98
N LEU A 369 17.64 15.34 -4.05
CA LEU A 369 16.52 14.39 -3.95
C LEU A 369 15.64 14.43 -5.21
N ALA A 370 15.44 15.60 -5.80
CA ALA A 370 14.71 15.74 -7.06
C ALA A 370 15.49 15.16 -8.26
N GLN A 371 16.81 15.32 -8.27
CA GLN A 371 17.69 14.71 -9.26
C GLN A 371 17.67 13.18 -9.18
N ASP A 372 17.62 12.58 -7.98
CA ASP A 372 17.43 11.13 -7.82
C ASP A 372 16.14 10.64 -8.46
N ILE A 373 15.05 11.38 -8.26
CA ILE A 373 13.75 11.04 -8.86
C ILE A 373 13.85 11.10 -10.38
N GLN A 374 14.52 12.11 -10.93
CA GLN A 374 14.73 12.24 -12.38
C GLN A 374 15.60 11.10 -12.92
N ALA A 375 16.72 10.78 -12.25
CA ALA A 375 17.63 9.72 -12.65
C ALA A 375 16.97 8.33 -12.56
N LEU A 376 16.23 8.06 -11.47
CA LEU A 376 15.43 6.85 -11.32
C LEU A 376 14.43 6.73 -12.46
N LEU A 377 13.65 7.79 -12.70
CA LEU A 377 12.62 7.76 -13.71
C LEU A 377 13.21 7.65 -15.12
N LEU A 378 14.42 8.14 -15.40
CA LEU A 378 15.08 7.97 -16.69
C LEU A 378 15.87 6.66 -16.83
N SER A 379 16.01 5.88 -15.74
CA SER A 379 16.74 4.61 -15.80
C SER A 379 16.11 3.64 -16.81
N PRO A 380 16.93 2.85 -17.55
CA PRO A 380 16.41 1.91 -18.55
C PRO A 380 15.37 0.96 -17.99
N THR A 381 15.60 0.44 -16.78
CA THR A 381 14.70 -0.50 -16.08
C THR A 381 13.32 0.12 -15.83
N ILE A 382 13.25 1.36 -15.36
CA ILE A 382 11.97 2.03 -15.08
C ILE A 382 11.28 2.48 -16.37
N ARG A 383 12.05 2.92 -17.37
CA ARG A 383 11.51 3.25 -18.70
C ARG A 383 10.90 2.06 -19.40
N GLU A 384 11.54 0.90 -19.36
CA GLU A 384 10.99 -0.33 -19.94
C GLU A 384 9.61 -0.67 -19.33
N LEU A 385 9.47 -0.54 -18.01
CA LEU A 385 8.22 -0.78 -17.29
C LEU A 385 7.12 0.24 -17.67
N ILE A 386 7.47 1.53 -17.75
CA ILE A 386 6.48 2.60 -17.97
C ILE A 386 6.09 2.73 -19.44
N ASP A 387 7.06 2.63 -20.33
CA ASP A 387 6.90 2.92 -21.75
C ASP A 387 6.52 1.67 -22.57
N GLY A 388 6.82 0.47 -22.05
CA GLY A 388 6.38 -0.82 -22.62
C GLY A 388 7.37 -1.46 -23.61
N GLY A 389 8.64 -1.09 -23.57
CA GLY A 389 9.71 -1.71 -24.34
C GLY A 389 10.84 -0.76 -24.73
N PRO A 390 11.98 -1.28 -25.24
CA PRO A 390 13.10 -0.47 -25.69
C PRO A 390 12.74 0.38 -26.92
N GLY A 391 13.34 1.57 -27.04
CA GLY A 391 13.24 2.41 -28.24
C GLY A 391 12.16 3.49 -28.24
N VAL A 392 11.51 3.76 -27.11
CA VAL A 392 10.61 4.91 -26.96
C VAL A 392 11.43 6.20 -26.87
N ILE A 393 11.26 7.08 -27.85
CA ILE A 393 12.05 8.33 -27.99
C ILE A 393 11.58 9.40 -27.00
N THR A 394 10.28 9.46 -26.71
CA THR A 394 9.67 10.43 -25.80
C THR A 394 9.11 9.69 -24.57
N PRO A 395 9.69 9.88 -23.38
CA PRO A 395 9.22 9.20 -22.17
C PRO A 395 7.74 9.47 -21.90
N ARG A 396 6.98 8.44 -21.54
CA ARG A 396 5.59 8.64 -21.09
C ARG A 396 5.61 9.27 -19.70
N PRO A 397 4.95 10.43 -19.51
CA PRO A 397 4.88 11.05 -18.20
C PRO A 397 3.98 10.23 -17.28
N LEU A 398 4.39 10.16 -16.01
CA LEU A 398 3.58 9.65 -14.92
C LEU A 398 2.32 10.50 -14.77
N HIS A 399 1.27 9.92 -14.20
CA HIS A 399 0.08 10.68 -13.84
C HIS A 399 0.40 11.70 -12.75
N SER A 400 1.12 11.28 -11.71
CA SER A 400 1.51 12.15 -10.60
C SER A 400 2.75 11.65 -9.86
N VAL A 401 3.52 12.61 -9.33
CA VAL A 401 4.53 12.38 -8.28
C VAL A 401 3.98 12.93 -6.97
N ILE A 402 3.90 12.07 -5.96
CA ILE A 402 3.23 12.34 -4.69
C ILE A 402 4.26 12.25 -3.57
N GLY A 403 4.40 13.32 -2.79
CA GLY A 403 5.34 13.39 -1.69
C GLY A 403 4.74 13.96 -0.42
N VAL A 404 5.22 13.49 0.74
CA VAL A 404 4.85 14.00 2.07
C VAL A 404 6.09 14.51 2.78
N SER A 405 6.01 15.66 3.46
CA SER A 405 7.12 16.25 4.20
C SER A 405 8.35 16.49 3.32
N GLN A 406 9.50 15.86 3.59
CA GLN A 406 10.68 15.89 2.72
C GLN A 406 10.37 15.40 1.30
N GLY A 407 9.53 14.36 1.18
CA GLY A 407 9.02 13.90 -0.11
C GLY A 407 8.23 14.99 -0.83
N GLY A 408 7.43 15.78 -0.11
CA GLY A 408 6.66 16.87 -0.69
C GLY A 408 7.57 17.98 -1.25
N ALA A 409 8.60 18.37 -0.50
CA ALA A 409 9.59 19.35 -0.95
C ALA A 409 10.37 18.81 -2.17
N ALA A 410 10.76 17.53 -2.17
CA ALA A 410 11.41 16.89 -3.31
C ALA A 410 10.49 16.81 -4.54
N ALA A 411 9.18 16.60 -4.36
CA ALA A 411 8.22 16.61 -5.46
C ALA A 411 8.09 17.99 -6.11
N LEU A 412 8.05 19.06 -5.30
CA LEU A 412 8.07 20.44 -5.80
C LEU A 412 9.38 20.76 -6.53
N ALA A 413 10.51 20.38 -5.96
CA ALA A 413 11.81 20.54 -6.61
C ALA A 413 11.89 19.75 -7.92
N PHE A 414 11.34 18.53 -7.96
CA PHE A 414 11.25 17.73 -9.18
C PHE A 414 10.39 18.39 -10.25
N ALA A 415 9.30 19.06 -9.88
CA ALA A 415 8.49 19.86 -10.80
C ALA A 415 9.33 20.99 -11.42
N ALA A 416 10.14 21.68 -10.63
CA ALA A 416 11.02 22.76 -11.14
C ALA A 416 12.07 22.26 -12.15
N LEU A 417 12.50 20.99 -12.08
CA LEU A 417 13.44 20.39 -13.02
C LEU A 417 12.80 19.99 -14.37
N GLN A 418 11.46 19.97 -14.49
CA GLN A 418 10.80 19.58 -15.74
C GLN A 418 10.90 20.68 -16.80
N SER A 419 11.00 20.34 -18.07
CA SER A 419 11.09 21.30 -19.19
C SER A 419 10.15 20.93 -20.34
N ASN A 420 9.58 21.93 -21.03
CA ASN A 420 8.60 21.69 -22.09
C ASN A 420 9.25 20.91 -23.26
N PRO A 421 8.72 19.74 -23.66
CA PRO A 421 9.23 18.98 -24.80
C PRO A 421 9.22 19.78 -26.11
N GLU A 422 8.30 20.73 -26.27
CA GLU A 422 8.18 21.59 -27.46
C GLU A 422 9.37 22.54 -27.65
N SER A 423 10.13 22.81 -26.59
CA SER A 423 11.31 23.68 -26.62
C SER A 423 12.55 23.05 -27.25
N GLY A 424 12.45 21.82 -27.78
CA GLY A 424 13.56 21.08 -28.39
C GLY A 424 14.52 20.52 -27.35
N GLY A 425 14.27 19.28 -26.89
CA GLY A 425 15.12 18.59 -25.91
C GLY A 425 14.63 18.65 -24.46
N GLY A 426 13.46 19.22 -24.20
CA GLY A 426 12.85 19.24 -22.87
C GLY A 426 12.33 17.87 -22.42
N ILE A 427 12.34 17.64 -21.11
CA ILE A 427 11.89 16.39 -20.49
C ILE A 427 10.70 16.69 -19.57
N LEU A 428 9.56 16.04 -19.84
CA LEU A 428 8.38 16.02 -18.99
C LEU A 428 8.08 14.60 -18.53
N LEU A 429 8.41 14.28 -17.28
CA LEU A 429 8.26 12.95 -16.69
C LEU A 429 7.00 12.80 -15.84
N THR A 430 6.27 13.88 -15.56
CA THR A 430 5.01 13.83 -14.81
C THR A 430 4.01 14.87 -15.31
N LYS A 431 2.72 14.51 -15.32
CA LYS A 431 1.61 15.42 -15.65
C LYS A 431 1.19 16.27 -14.44
N SER A 432 1.48 15.79 -13.22
CA SER A 432 1.08 16.49 -12.00
C SER A 432 1.99 16.20 -10.81
N VAL A 433 1.89 17.05 -9.78
CA VAL A 433 2.55 16.84 -8.49
C VAL A 433 1.57 17.03 -7.34
N VAL A 434 1.70 16.19 -6.31
CA VAL A 434 1.01 16.35 -5.03
C VAL A 434 2.05 16.52 -3.92
N ALA A 435 2.02 17.65 -3.23
CA ALA A 435 2.92 17.98 -2.13
C ALA A 435 2.14 18.10 -0.82
N CYS A 436 2.43 17.22 0.13
CA CYS A 436 1.72 17.12 1.42
C CYS A 436 2.63 17.54 2.60
N ASP A 437 2.06 18.19 3.62
CA ASP A 437 2.73 18.55 4.89
C ASP A 437 4.15 19.11 4.71
N THR A 438 4.30 20.07 3.81
CA THR A 438 5.61 20.58 3.38
C THR A 438 5.61 22.08 3.13
N ALA A 439 6.76 22.64 2.74
CA ALA A 439 6.91 24.03 2.31
C ALA A 439 7.78 24.11 1.05
N ALA A 440 7.69 25.21 0.29
CA ALA A 440 8.64 25.49 -0.79
C ALA A 440 9.96 26.12 -0.29
N LYS A 441 10.00 26.54 0.97
CA LYS A 441 11.16 27.17 1.61
C LYS A 441 11.22 26.78 3.07
N THR A 442 12.42 26.53 3.59
CA THR A 442 12.61 26.28 5.01
C THR A 442 12.18 27.49 5.84
N PRO A 443 11.24 27.33 6.80
CA PRO A 443 10.86 28.39 7.72
C PRO A 443 12.03 28.87 8.60
N ALA A 444 12.04 30.15 8.96
CA ALA A 444 13.00 30.68 9.93
C ALA A 444 12.95 29.89 11.24
N GLY A 445 14.12 29.47 11.75
CA GLY A 445 14.24 28.67 12.97
C GLY A 445 14.22 27.14 12.77
N ASN A 446 13.73 26.63 11.63
CA ASN A 446 13.76 25.18 11.37
C ASN A 446 15.19 24.61 11.30
N LYS A 447 16.17 25.40 10.83
CA LYS A 447 17.59 25.00 10.83
C LYS A 447 18.09 24.63 12.23
N ALA A 448 17.77 25.45 13.22
CA ALA A 448 18.13 25.17 14.62
C ALA A 448 17.37 23.95 15.16
N ALA A 449 16.06 23.85 14.88
CA ALA A 449 15.24 22.72 15.32
C ALA A 449 15.71 21.38 14.76
N TRP A 450 16.18 21.33 13.50
CA TRP A 450 16.77 20.13 12.92
C TRP A 450 18.17 19.83 13.48
N ALA A 451 18.98 20.85 13.72
CA ALA A 451 20.28 20.68 14.38
C ALA A 451 20.13 20.10 15.80
N ASP A 452 19.13 20.54 16.56
CA ASP A 452 18.78 19.98 17.88
C ASP A 452 18.45 18.49 17.79
N ARG A 453 17.62 18.11 16.81
CA ARG A 453 17.25 16.71 16.58
C ARG A 453 18.46 15.86 16.17
N VAL A 454 19.35 16.38 15.33
CA VAL A 454 20.60 15.70 14.97
C VAL A 454 21.46 15.47 16.21
N ARG A 455 21.61 16.46 17.09
CA ARG A 455 22.34 16.31 18.36
C ARG A 455 21.72 15.23 19.25
N LEU A 456 20.39 15.16 19.32
CA LEU A 456 19.69 14.14 20.12
C LEU A 456 20.01 12.70 19.65
N VAL A 457 20.24 12.46 18.35
CA VAL A 457 20.51 11.10 17.84
C VAL A 457 21.93 10.64 18.13
N HIS A 458 22.88 11.57 18.15
CA HIS A 458 24.27 11.29 18.46
C HIS A 458 24.54 11.17 19.97
N GLY A 459 23.56 11.50 20.83
CA GLY A 459 23.73 11.57 22.28
C GLY A 459 24.45 12.86 22.70
N ASP A 460 24.12 13.37 23.88
CA ASP A 460 24.79 14.52 24.47
C ASP A 460 26.20 14.09 24.92
N THR A 461 27.26 14.59 24.28
CA THR A 461 28.67 14.23 24.57
C THR A 461 29.21 14.89 25.86
N SER A 462 28.33 15.42 26.71
CA SER A 462 28.70 16.19 27.92
C SER A 462 28.73 15.36 29.22
N SER A 463 28.34 14.08 29.21
CA SER A 463 28.46 13.17 30.35
C SER A 463 29.73 12.31 30.25
N SER A 464 30.59 12.44 31.28
CA SER A 464 31.85 11.73 31.42
C SER A 464 31.71 10.21 31.42
N ALA A 465 32.55 9.56 30.60
CA ALA A 465 33.07 8.19 30.62
C ALA A 465 32.38 7.16 31.55
N GLY A 466 31.75 6.17 30.92
CA GLY A 466 31.35 4.89 31.53
C GLY A 466 30.03 4.38 30.95
N ASP A 467 30.12 3.51 29.94
CA ASP A 467 29.02 2.64 29.45
C ASP A 467 27.75 3.32 28.91
N ALA A 468 27.89 4.41 28.14
CA ALA A 468 26.77 4.94 27.36
C ALA A 468 26.67 4.24 25.99
N GLU A 469 25.81 3.21 25.91
CA GLU A 469 25.26 2.73 24.62
C GLU A 469 24.76 3.94 23.81
N PRO A 470 24.98 3.99 22.48
CA PRO A 470 24.47 5.08 21.65
C PRO A 470 22.95 5.20 21.87
N LEU A 471 22.52 6.37 22.38
CA LEU A 471 21.15 6.77 22.73
C LEU A 471 20.25 6.93 21.47
N SER A 472 20.37 5.94 20.58
CA SER A 472 20.08 5.84 19.16
C SER A 472 18.60 5.84 18.83
N ALA A 473 18.13 6.75 17.96
CA ALA A 473 16.82 6.82 17.27
C ALA A 473 15.50 6.71 18.10
N CYS A 474 15.56 6.14 19.29
CA CYS A 474 14.49 5.69 20.17
C CYS A 474 14.00 6.81 21.09
N LEU A 475 14.90 7.72 21.50
CA LEU A 475 14.51 8.96 22.17
C LEU A 475 13.92 9.97 21.18
N LEU A 476 14.44 10.04 19.96
CA LEU A 476 13.85 10.84 18.88
C LEU A 476 12.45 10.37 18.51
N SER A 477 12.24 9.05 18.38
CA SER A 477 10.94 8.48 18.04
C SER A 477 9.93 8.78 19.15
N ARG A 478 10.23 8.39 20.40
CA ARG A 478 9.29 8.41 21.52
C ARG A 478 9.00 9.80 22.06
N ASN A 479 9.99 10.71 22.08
CA ASN A 479 9.86 11.98 22.80
C ASN A 479 9.74 13.22 21.90
N ALA A 480 10.03 13.12 20.60
CA ALA A 480 10.04 14.28 19.71
C ALA A 480 9.26 14.11 18.40
N THR A 481 9.32 12.93 17.78
CA THR A 481 8.76 12.72 16.43
C THR A 481 7.35 12.14 16.47
N VAL A 482 7.15 11.01 17.15
CA VAL A 482 5.83 10.35 17.20
C VAL A 482 4.78 11.19 17.94
N PRO A 483 5.04 11.82 19.10
CA PRO A 483 4.03 12.65 19.77
C PRO A 483 3.54 13.83 18.92
N ARG A 484 4.36 14.32 17.98
CA ARG A 484 3.96 15.39 17.04
C ARG A 484 3.04 14.87 15.94
N TRP A 485 3.30 13.67 15.44
CA TRP A 485 2.48 13.02 14.41
C TRP A 485 1.20 12.40 14.99
N PHE A 486 1.20 12.06 16.27
CA PHE A 486 0.06 11.48 16.99
C PHE A 486 -0.20 12.27 18.28
N PRO A 487 -0.62 13.54 18.18
CA PRO A 487 -0.93 14.34 19.37
C PRO A 487 -2.13 13.78 20.11
N SER A 488 -2.28 14.16 21.39
CA SER A 488 -3.46 13.81 22.19
C SER A 488 -4.75 14.21 21.48
N GLY A 489 -5.67 13.26 21.29
CA GLY A 489 -6.91 13.47 20.52
C GLY A 489 -6.82 13.09 19.04
N SER A 490 -5.69 12.56 18.56
CA SER A 490 -5.59 11.98 17.22
C SER A 490 -6.62 10.84 17.04
N PRO A 491 -7.37 10.80 15.91
CA PRO A 491 -8.34 9.74 15.64
C PRO A 491 -7.67 8.41 15.25
N ILE A 492 -6.34 8.37 15.22
CA ILE A 492 -5.56 7.21 14.82
C ILE A 492 -5.35 6.29 16.04
N PRO A 493 -5.75 5.00 15.98
CA PRO A 493 -5.58 4.05 17.08
C PRO A 493 -4.15 3.96 17.64
N HIS A 494 -4.00 3.75 18.95
CA HIS A 494 -2.70 3.65 19.65
C HIS A 494 -1.75 2.63 19.04
N GLU A 495 -2.28 1.48 18.64
CA GLU A 495 -1.49 0.45 17.98
C GLU A 495 -0.79 1.00 16.74
N ARG A 496 -1.37 1.98 16.03
CA ARG A 496 -0.74 2.63 14.85
C ARG A 496 0.41 3.54 15.27
N SER A 497 0.29 4.22 16.40
CA SER A 497 1.35 5.05 16.97
C SER A 497 2.54 4.22 17.43
N ASP A 498 2.31 3.16 18.22
CA ASP A 498 3.36 2.26 18.72
C ASP A 498 4.17 1.66 17.57
N PHE A 499 3.43 1.37 16.54
CA PHE A 499 3.96 0.80 15.35
C PHE A 499 4.82 1.78 14.55
N VAL A 500 4.36 3.04 14.36
CA VAL A 500 5.16 4.07 13.67
C VAL A 500 6.40 4.41 14.50
N THR A 501 6.29 4.34 15.83
CA THR A 501 7.44 4.45 16.74
C THR A 501 8.51 3.43 16.37
N GLY A 502 8.13 2.17 16.17
CA GLY A 502 9.04 1.11 15.74
C GLY A 502 9.68 1.33 14.36
N LEU A 503 9.08 2.14 13.47
CA LEU A 503 9.69 2.53 12.19
C LEU A 503 10.75 3.60 12.38
N VAL A 504 10.44 4.63 13.16
CA VAL A 504 11.39 5.70 13.47
C VAL A 504 12.58 5.15 14.25
N GLU A 505 12.35 4.21 15.17
CA GLU A 505 13.41 3.51 15.93
C GLU A 505 14.41 2.75 15.03
N LYS A 506 14.00 2.31 13.84
CA LYS A 506 14.84 1.55 12.89
C LYS A 506 15.43 2.40 11.78
N THR A 507 15.18 3.70 11.79
CA THR A 507 15.70 4.61 10.76
C THR A 507 17.22 4.71 10.91
N ASP A 508 17.94 4.55 9.80
CA ASP A 508 19.39 4.75 9.78
C ASP A 508 19.76 6.16 10.25
N VAL A 509 20.75 6.25 11.14
CA VAL A 509 21.13 7.51 11.78
C VAL A 509 21.77 8.46 10.77
N GLU A 510 22.68 7.97 9.93
CA GLU A 510 23.37 8.80 8.94
C GLU A 510 22.37 9.32 7.89
N GLY A 511 21.47 8.45 7.46
CA GLY A 511 20.34 8.75 6.61
C GLY A 511 19.38 9.80 7.17
N PHE A 512 19.00 9.65 8.44
CA PHE A 512 18.21 10.66 9.16
C PHE A 512 18.92 12.01 9.20
N VAL A 513 20.21 12.03 9.54
CA VAL A 513 21.01 13.27 9.60
C VAL A 513 21.06 13.95 8.24
N ALA A 514 21.28 13.18 7.17
CA ALA A 514 21.31 13.70 5.81
C ALA A 514 19.96 14.34 5.41
N GLY A 515 18.84 13.70 5.72
CA GLY A 515 17.50 14.25 5.48
C GLY A 515 17.19 15.49 6.34
N ALA A 516 17.50 15.43 7.63
CA ALA A 516 17.30 16.55 8.55
C ALA A 516 18.10 17.80 8.12
N GLN A 517 19.33 17.61 7.64
CA GLN A 517 20.15 18.70 7.08
C GLN A 517 19.53 19.27 5.80
N ALA A 518 19.03 18.41 4.90
CA ALA A 518 18.35 18.85 3.68
C ALA A 518 17.09 19.69 3.98
N LEU A 519 16.32 19.33 5.02
CA LEU A 519 15.17 20.10 5.48
C LEU A 519 15.56 21.38 6.26
N GLY A 520 16.77 21.41 6.81
CA GLY A 520 17.30 22.51 7.60
C GLY A 520 17.52 23.79 6.82
N GLU A 521 17.71 23.70 5.50
CA GLU A 521 17.94 24.86 4.63
C GLU A 521 17.68 24.55 3.15
N TYR A 522 16.57 25.06 2.61
CA TYR A 522 16.29 25.10 1.17
C TYR A 522 15.37 26.27 0.83
N ASP A 523 15.45 26.75 -0.42
CA ASP A 523 14.58 27.79 -0.96
C ASP A 523 14.27 27.48 -2.44
N LEU A 524 13.13 26.85 -2.70
CA LEU A 524 12.69 26.53 -4.07
C LEU A 524 12.10 27.75 -4.80
N LEU A 525 11.75 28.81 -4.06
CA LEU A 525 11.23 30.06 -4.62
C LEU A 525 12.34 30.87 -5.30
N ALA A 526 13.57 30.75 -4.80
CA ALA A 526 14.76 31.32 -5.43
C ALA A 526 15.13 30.63 -6.77
N GLY A 527 14.48 29.50 -7.08
CA GLY A 527 14.78 28.67 -8.25
C GLY A 527 15.90 27.66 -8.01
N ILE A 528 15.80 26.52 -8.69
CA ILE A 528 16.91 25.54 -8.76
C ILE A 528 17.74 25.84 -10.01
N GLU A 529 17.09 25.73 -11.16
CA GLU A 529 17.59 26.20 -12.46
C GLU A 529 16.71 27.33 -13.01
N LYS A 530 15.41 27.27 -12.66
CA LYS A 530 14.38 28.23 -13.01
C LYS A 530 13.39 28.39 -11.85
N PRO A 531 12.60 29.48 -11.83
CA PRO A 531 11.50 29.65 -10.89
C PRO A 531 10.55 28.46 -10.92
N LEU A 532 10.00 28.12 -9.75
CA LEU A 532 9.04 27.02 -9.62
C LEU A 532 7.74 27.28 -10.41
N SER A 533 7.38 28.56 -10.60
CA SER A 533 6.28 29.01 -11.47
C SER A 533 6.44 28.59 -12.94
N ASP A 534 7.68 28.41 -13.40
CA ASP A 534 8.01 28.18 -14.81
C ASP A 534 8.00 26.68 -15.15
N THR A 535 7.42 25.85 -14.28
CA THR A 535 7.29 24.42 -14.54
C THR A 535 6.26 24.15 -15.64
N PRO A 536 6.53 23.23 -16.58
CA PRO A 536 5.54 22.75 -17.54
C PRO A 536 4.54 21.73 -16.93
N VAL A 537 4.58 21.48 -15.61
CA VAL A 537 3.67 20.52 -14.97
C VAL A 537 2.27 21.12 -14.88
N ASP A 538 1.31 20.52 -15.58
CA ASP A 538 -0.06 21.03 -15.73
C ASP A 538 -0.82 21.24 -14.42
N ARG A 539 -0.57 20.41 -13.39
CA ARG A 539 -1.38 20.39 -12.17
C ARG A 539 -0.53 20.20 -10.92
N VAL A 540 -0.76 21.06 -9.92
CA VAL A 540 -0.12 20.97 -8.61
C VAL A 540 -1.20 20.97 -7.53
N LEU A 541 -1.16 19.98 -6.64
CA LEU A 541 -2.03 19.91 -5.46
C LEU A 541 -1.20 20.04 -4.19
N LEU A 542 -1.54 21.04 -3.38
CA LEU A 542 -0.89 21.31 -2.09
C LEU A 542 -1.82 20.91 -0.96
N LEU A 543 -1.36 20.00 -0.08
CA LEU A 543 -2.16 19.46 1.02
C LEU A 543 -1.46 19.69 2.36
N ALA A 544 -2.19 20.20 3.34
CA ALA A 544 -1.74 20.25 4.73
C ALA A 544 -2.93 20.08 5.66
N GLY A 545 -2.69 19.45 6.81
CA GLY A 545 -3.59 19.49 7.93
C GLY A 545 -3.71 20.90 8.51
N SER A 546 -4.90 21.26 8.97
CA SER A 546 -5.16 22.55 9.63
C SER A 546 -4.28 22.80 10.86
N LEU A 547 -3.78 21.73 11.50
CA LEU A 547 -2.94 21.78 12.70
C LEU A 547 -1.44 21.62 12.41
N ASP A 548 -1.06 21.36 11.15
CA ASP A 548 0.34 21.05 10.81
C ASP A 548 1.24 22.27 11.04
N GLY A 549 2.26 22.08 11.88
CA GLY A 549 3.13 23.17 12.35
C GLY A 549 2.37 24.29 13.08
N GLY A 550 1.25 23.97 13.73
CA GLY A 550 0.36 24.96 14.36
C GLY A 550 -0.37 25.83 13.33
N GLY A 551 -0.69 25.27 12.16
CA GLY A 551 -1.35 25.96 11.03
C GLY A 551 -0.39 26.71 10.10
N LYS A 552 0.90 26.83 10.47
CA LYS A 552 1.91 27.54 9.66
C LYS A 552 2.20 26.83 8.34
N VAL A 553 2.16 25.49 8.30
CA VAL A 553 2.39 24.71 7.07
C VAL A 553 1.29 25.01 6.05
N GLY A 554 0.03 24.94 6.48
CA GLY A 554 -1.12 25.29 5.63
C GLY A 554 -1.09 26.74 5.15
N GLN A 555 -0.66 27.69 5.99
CA GLN A 555 -0.51 29.09 5.55
C GLN A 555 0.61 29.24 4.52
N GLY A 556 1.76 28.58 4.71
CA GLY A 556 2.86 28.60 3.75
C GLY A 556 2.46 28.05 2.38
N LEU A 557 1.71 26.95 2.34
CA LEU A 557 1.19 26.39 1.09
C LEU A 557 0.13 27.28 0.41
N ARG A 558 -0.69 28.01 1.18
CA ARG A 558 -1.60 29.03 0.62
C ARG A 558 -0.84 30.19 -0.01
N ASN A 559 0.22 30.66 0.63
CA ASN A 559 1.07 31.72 0.08
C ASN A 559 1.76 31.25 -1.20
N LEU A 560 2.31 30.03 -1.19
CA LEU A 560 2.90 29.40 -2.37
C LEU A 560 1.91 29.32 -3.52
N LYS A 561 0.67 28.88 -3.26
CA LYS A 561 -0.39 28.86 -4.27
C LYS A 561 -0.61 30.25 -4.90
N ALA A 562 -0.69 31.28 -4.07
CA ALA A 562 -0.91 32.66 -4.54
C ALA A 562 0.25 33.15 -5.41
N GLU A 563 1.50 32.90 -5.01
CA GLU A 563 2.70 33.23 -5.80
C GLU A 563 2.74 32.46 -7.14
N TRP A 564 2.32 31.19 -7.12
CA TRP A 564 2.27 30.35 -8.31
C TRP A 564 1.19 30.78 -9.31
N GLU A 565 0.01 31.18 -8.82
CA GLU A 565 -1.08 31.71 -9.66
C GLU A 565 -0.74 33.10 -10.22
N PHE A 566 -0.02 33.95 -9.48
CA PHE A 566 0.37 35.29 -9.95
C PHE A 566 1.45 35.27 -11.04
N GLY A 567 2.25 34.20 -11.12
CA GLY A 567 3.20 33.97 -12.21
C GLY A 567 2.57 33.41 -13.50
N TRP A 568 1.29 33.03 -13.46
CA TRP A 568 0.57 32.38 -14.56
C TRP A 568 -0.28 33.41 -15.32
N GLU A 569 0.36 34.32 -16.07
CA GLU A 569 -0.32 35.16 -17.07
C GLU A 569 -0.44 34.42 -18.42
N GLY A 570 -1.12 33.27 -18.44
CA GLY A 570 -1.28 32.43 -19.63
C GLY A 570 -2.47 31.51 -19.59
#